data_AF-A0A9D1DK06-F1
#
_entry.id   AF-A0A9D1DK06-F1
#
_cell.length_a   1.000
_cell.length_b   1.000
_cell.length_c   1.000
_cell.angle_alpha   90.00
_cell.angle_beta   90.00
_cell.angle_gamma   90.00
#
_symmetry.space_group_name_H-M   'P 1'
#
loop_
_entity.id
_entity.type
_entity.pdbx_description
1 polymer ?
#
loop_
_entity_poly.entity_id
_entity_poly.type
_entity_poly.pdbx_seq_one_letter_code
_entity_poly.pdbx_strand_id
1 'polypeptide(L)'
;MSFLEQFGGMALGLLGAGLAAALSGIGSAKGTGIAGEAGAGLLCEDPSKFGKVMILQVIPGTQGLYGLVVWFFASFRMGLLNGAIFDLTVTEGLRYFVACLPMALGGWISAIAQG
;
A
#
# COMPACT_ATOMS: atom_id res chain seq x y z
N MET A 1 23.97 23.86 -8.15
CA MET A 1 22.65 23.20 -8.06
C MET A 1 22.24 23.20 -6.60
N SER A 2 20.99 23.54 -6.31
CA SER A 2 20.45 23.51 -4.95
C SER A 2 20.34 22.06 -4.46
N PHE A 3 20.49 21.82 -3.15
CA PHE A 3 20.30 20.49 -2.54
C PHE A 3 18.97 19.83 -2.97
N LEU A 4 17.90 20.63 -3.09
CA LEU A 4 16.59 20.17 -3.53
C LEU A 4 16.57 19.70 -4.99
N GLU A 5 17.38 20.31 -5.86
CA GLU A 5 17.47 19.90 -7.27
C GLU A 5 18.21 18.57 -7.41
N GLN A 6 19.18 18.31 -6.54
CA GLN A 6 20.01 17.10 -6.57
C GLN A 6 19.36 15.88 -5.90
N PHE A 7 18.59 16.08 -4.82
CA PHE A 7 18.01 14.96 -4.05
C PHE A 7 16.49 14.95 -4.01
N GLY A 8 15.83 16.07 -4.33
CA GLY A 8 14.39 16.23 -4.15
C GLY A 8 13.55 15.32 -5.03
N GLY A 9 13.95 15.07 -6.28
CA GLY A 9 13.19 14.21 -7.19
C GLY A 9 13.10 12.77 -6.69
N MET A 10 14.25 12.15 -6.41
CA MET A 10 14.29 10.79 -5.87
C MET A 10 13.61 10.68 -4.49
N ALA A 11 13.85 11.64 -3.59
CA ALA A 11 13.23 11.64 -2.27
C ALA A 11 11.69 11.70 -2.33
N LEU A 12 11.13 12.56 -3.19
CA LEU A 12 9.68 12.66 -3.38
C LEU A 12 9.08 11.40 -3.99
N GLY A 13 9.74 10.81 -5.00
CA GLY A 13 9.27 9.58 -5.62
C GLY A 13 9.25 8.40 -4.63
N LEU A 14 10.32 8.24 -3.84
CA LEU A 14 10.40 7.23 -2.79
C LEU A 14 9.41 7.46 -1.66
N LEU A 15 9.18 8.71 -1.27
CA LEU A 15 8.15 9.05 -0.27
C LEU A 15 6.76 8.61 -0.77
N GLY A 16 6.43 8.87 -2.03
CA GLY A 16 5.16 8.45 -2.63
C GLY A 16 4.98 6.93 -2.60
N ALA A 17 5.97 6.22 -3.13
CA ALA A 17 5.97 4.76 -3.16
C ALA A 17 5.88 4.16 -1.74
N GLY A 18 6.64 4.71 -0.79
CA GLY A 18 6.64 4.29 0.61
C GLY A 18 5.30 4.51 1.29
N LEU A 19 4.64 5.65 1.05
CA LEU A 19 3.30 5.93 1.56
C LEU A 19 2.26 4.96 0.97
N ALA A 20 2.36 4.61 -0.32
CA ALA A 20 1.46 3.63 -0.93
C ALA A 20 1.53 2.27 -0.24
N ALA A 21 2.72 1.76 0.04
CA ALA A 21 2.90 0.50 0.75
C ALA A 21 2.50 0.60 2.24
N ALA A 22 2.94 1.66 2.93
CA ALA A 22 2.74 1.78 4.37
C ALA A 22 1.27 2.02 4.74
N LEU A 23 0.60 2.98 4.09
CA LEU A 23 -0.78 3.33 4.44
C LEU A 23 -1.76 2.22 4.04
N SER A 24 -1.59 1.61 2.87
CA SER A 24 -2.45 0.48 2.48
C SER A 24 -2.18 -0.76 3.35
N GLY A 25 -0.93 -0.98 3.77
CA GLY A 25 -0.57 -2.04 4.72
C GLY A 25 -1.20 -1.84 6.10
N ILE A 26 -1.19 -0.61 6.62
CA ILE A 26 -1.86 -0.25 7.88
C ILE A 26 -3.37 -0.47 7.77
N GLY A 27 -3.99 0.00 6.69
CA GLY A 27 -5.42 -0.23 6.44
C GLY A 27 -5.75 -1.72 6.36
N SER A 28 -4.95 -2.47 5.61
CA SER A 28 -5.08 -3.93 5.46
C SER A 28 -5.00 -4.64 6.80
N ALA A 29 -4.00 -4.35 7.63
CA ALA A 29 -3.86 -4.94 8.96
C ALA A 29 -5.08 -4.63 9.85
N LYS A 30 -5.57 -3.39 9.82
CA LYS A 30 -6.74 -2.98 10.61
C LYS A 30 -8.03 -3.64 10.12
N GLY A 31 -8.34 -3.56 8.84
CA GLY A 31 -9.54 -4.20 8.27
C GLY A 31 -9.49 -5.72 8.45
N THR A 32 -8.29 -6.29 8.33
CA THR A 32 -8.10 -7.71 8.62
C THR A 32 -8.41 -8.01 10.10
N GLY A 33 -7.91 -7.21 11.04
CA GLY A 33 -8.24 -7.37 12.46
C GLY A 33 -9.76 -7.38 12.73
N ILE A 34 -10.51 -6.44 12.15
CA ILE A 34 -11.96 -6.31 12.35
C ILE A 34 -12.71 -7.56 11.87
N ALA A 35 -12.47 -7.99 10.62
CA ALA A 35 -13.10 -9.19 10.08
C ALA A 35 -12.70 -10.45 10.86
N GLY A 36 -11.51 -10.48 11.45
CA GLY A 36 -11.00 -11.60 12.24
C GLY A 36 -11.64 -11.72 13.60
N GLU A 37 -11.82 -10.60 14.30
CA GLU A 37 -12.52 -10.54 15.58
C GLU A 37 -13.98 -10.97 15.43
N ALA A 38 -14.69 -10.43 14.42
CA ALA A 38 -16.05 -10.83 14.11
C ALA A 38 -16.14 -12.31 13.66
N GLY A 39 -15.17 -12.74 12.86
CA GLY A 39 -15.05 -14.10 12.38
C GLY A 39 -14.84 -15.13 13.49
N ALA A 40 -13.96 -14.84 14.45
CA ALA A 40 -13.71 -15.71 15.59
C ALA A 40 -14.97 -15.93 16.44
N GLY A 41 -15.75 -14.87 16.68
CA GLY A 41 -17.04 -14.97 17.38
C GLY A 41 -18.03 -15.89 16.66
N LEU A 42 -18.17 -15.76 15.34
CA LEU A 42 -19.03 -16.64 14.55
C LEU A 42 -18.56 -18.11 14.59
N LEU A 43 -17.25 -18.35 14.54
CA LEU A 43 -16.70 -19.70 14.51
C LEU A 43 -16.79 -20.44 15.84
N CYS A 44 -16.92 -19.71 16.96
CA CYS A 44 -17.25 -20.32 18.25
C CYS A 44 -18.65 -20.97 18.23
N GLU A 45 -19.60 -20.38 17.50
CA GLU A 45 -20.97 -20.87 17.38
C GLU A 45 -21.14 -21.89 16.25
N ASP A 46 -20.54 -21.63 15.08
CA ASP A 46 -20.63 -22.51 13.91
C ASP A 46 -19.27 -22.65 13.20
N PRO A 47 -18.47 -23.66 13.59
CA PRO A 47 -17.17 -23.93 12.97
C PRO A 47 -17.24 -24.26 11.46
N SER A 48 -18.41 -24.68 10.96
CA SER A 48 -18.57 -25.03 9.54
C SER A 48 -18.42 -23.83 8.60
N LYS A 49 -18.45 -22.59 9.13
CA LYS A 49 -18.34 -21.34 8.35
C LYS A 49 -16.90 -20.87 8.14
N PHE A 50 -15.89 -21.60 8.61
CA PHE A 50 -14.47 -21.20 8.55
C PHE A 50 -14.03 -20.67 7.18
N GLY A 51 -14.36 -21.39 6.10
CA GLY A 51 -13.97 -20.97 4.75
C GLY A 51 -14.58 -19.62 4.33
N LYS A 52 -15.82 -19.33 4.71
CA LYS A 52 -16.48 -18.05 4.41
C LYS A 52 -15.86 -16.91 5.20
N VAL A 53 -15.56 -17.15 6.48
CA VAL A 53 -14.87 -16.18 7.34
C VAL A 53 -13.47 -15.87 6.80
N MET A 54 -12.69 -16.88 6.39
CA MET A 54 -11.39 -16.64 5.75
C MET A 54 -11.48 -15.81 4.47
N ILE A 55 -12.51 -16.02 3.64
CA ILE A 55 -12.69 -15.21 2.42
C ILE A 55 -12.95 -13.75 2.78
N LEU A 56 -13.88 -13.48 3.70
CA LEU A 56 -14.17 -12.12 4.16
C LEU A 56 -12.93 -11.47 4.76
N GLN A 57 -12.13 -12.24 5.48
CA GLN A 57 -10.88 -11.80 6.08
C GLN A 57 -9.82 -11.37 5.06
N VAL A 58 -9.72 -12.08 3.93
CA VAL A 58 -8.69 -11.83 2.90
C VAL A 58 -8.99 -10.57 2.09
N ILE A 59 -10.26 -10.17 1.94
CA ILE A 59 -10.67 -8.98 1.17
C ILE A 59 -9.93 -7.71 1.64
N PRO A 60 -10.02 -7.29 2.92
CA PRO A 60 -9.24 -6.14 3.40
C PRO A 60 -7.73 -6.40 3.34
N GLY A 61 -7.32 -7.66 3.54
CA GLY A 61 -5.94 -8.13 3.40
C GLY A 61 -5.29 -7.74 2.07
N THR A 62 -6.03 -7.84 0.97
CA THR A 62 -5.53 -7.57 -0.39
C THR A 62 -5.04 -6.14 -0.62
N GLN A 63 -5.55 -5.15 0.13
CA GLN A 63 -5.15 -3.75 -0.03
C GLN A 63 -3.66 -3.54 0.28
N GLY A 64 -3.11 -4.32 1.21
CA GLY A 64 -1.67 -4.32 1.51
C GLY A 64 -0.84 -4.82 0.33
N LEU A 65 -1.31 -5.87 -0.36
CA LEU A 65 -0.65 -6.42 -1.55
C LEU A 65 -0.68 -5.42 -2.71
N TYR A 66 -1.80 -4.72 -2.93
CA TYR A 66 -1.88 -3.70 -3.97
C TYR A 66 -0.92 -2.53 -3.73
N GLY A 67 -0.80 -2.04 -2.49
CA GLY A 67 0.18 -1.01 -2.16
C GLY A 67 1.62 -1.47 -2.32
N LEU A 68 1.92 -2.73 -1.98
CA LEU A 68 3.23 -3.33 -2.21
C LEU A 68 3.56 -3.43 -3.72
N VAL A 69 2.59 -3.83 -4.55
CA VAL A 69 2.75 -3.86 -6.01
C VAL A 69 3.03 -2.47 -6.57
N VAL A 70 2.31 -1.44 -6.10
CA VAL A 70 2.55 -0.05 -6.50
C VAL A 70 3.94 0.41 -6.08
N TRP A 71 4.40 0.08 -4.87
CA TRP A 71 5.75 0.38 -4.42
C TRP A 71 6.82 -0.28 -5.29
N PHE A 72 6.68 -1.57 -5.61
CA PHE A 72 7.59 -2.27 -6.51
C PHE A 72 7.60 -1.63 -7.88
N PHE A 73 6.43 -1.38 -8.46
CA PHE A 73 6.31 -0.80 -9.80
C PHE A 73 6.94 0.60 -9.86
N ALA A 74 6.68 1.46 -8.88
CA ALA A 74 7.30 2.78 -8.78
C ALA A 74 8.82 2.68 -8.62
N SER A 75 9.31 1.79 -7.75
CA SER A 75 10.75 1.58 -7.51
C SER A 75 11.48 1.04 -8.74
N PHE A 76 10.85 0.15 -9.51
CA PHE A 76 11.36 -0.29 -10.81
C PHE A 76 11.41 0.84 -11.82
N ARG A 77 10.36 1.67 -11.89
CA ARG A 77 10.29 2.83 -12.80
C ARG A 77 11.31 3.92 -12.49
N MET A 78 11.62 4.13 -11.20
CA MET A 78 12.65 5.07 -10.74
C MET A 78 14.08 4.51 -10.86
N GLY A 79 14.24 3.25 -11.24
CA GLY A 79 15.55 2.64 -11.48
C GLY A 79 16.22 2.03 -10.24
N LEU A 80 15.54 2.05 -9.09
CA LEU A 80 16.08 1.56 -7.82
C LEU A 80 16.35 0.04 -7.86
N LEU A 81 15.47 -0.72 -8.51
CA LEU A 81 15.50 -2.18 -8.51
C LEU A 81 16.05 -2.81 -9.79
N ASN A 82 16.37 -2.01 -10.81
CA ASN A 82 16.90 -2.50 -12.09
C ASN A 82 18.34 -2.04 -12.37
N GLY A 83 19.00 -1.37 -11.42
CA GLY A 83 20.40 -0.94 -11.51
C GLY A 83 20.63 0.32 -12.36
N ALA A 84 19.57 0.96 -12.86
CA ALA A 84 19.63 2.20 -13.63
C ALA A 84 19.00 3.36 -12.84
N ILE A 85 19.59 3.69 -11.68
CA ILE A 85 19.10 4.78 -10.82
C ILE A 85 19.06 6.07 -11.65
N PHE A 86 17.85 6.55 -11.93
CA PHE A 86 17.66 7.76 -12.73
C PHE A 86 17.83 9.00 -11.86
N ASP A 87 18.50 10.01 -12.41
CA ASP A 87 18.58 11.33 -11.80
C ASP A 87 17.27 12.07 -12.08
N LEU A 88 16.32 11.92 -11.15
CA LEU A 88 14.96 12.44 -11.28
C LEU A 88 14.94 13.93 -10.96
N THR A 89 14.37 14.71 -11.86
CA THR A 89 14.02 16.11 -11.56
C THR A 89 12.97 16.16 -10.44
N VAL A 90 12.92 17.29 -9.71
CA VAL A 90 11.90 17.52 -8.67
C VAL A 90 10.48 17.32 -9.22
N THR A 91 10.23 17.79 -10.45
CA THR A 91 8.94 17.64 -11.13
C THR A 91 8.58 16.17 -11.38
N GLU A 92 9.54 15.34 -11.78
CA GLU A 92 9.32 13.91 -11.98
C GLU A 92 9.09 13.18 -10.65
N GLY A 93 9.86 13.53 -9.62
CA GLY A 93 9.63 13.04 -8.25
C GLY A 93 8.22 13.33 -7.76
N LEU A 94 7.74 14.56 -7.98
CA LEU A 94 6.37 14.96 -7.63
C LEU A 94 5.30 14.18 -8.41
N ARG A 95 5.55 13.87 -9.69
CA ARG A 95 4.64 13.03 -10.49
C ARG A 95 4.51 11.63 -9.90
N TYR A 96 5.61 10.99 -9.51
CA TYR A 96 5.57 9.70 -8.81
C TYR A 96 4.86 9.81 -7.46
N PHE A 97 5.15 10.85 -6.69
CA PHE A 97 4.50 11.10 -5.41
C PHE A 97 2.98 11.14 -5.54
N VAL A 98 2.47 12.01 -6.41
CA VAL A 98 1.03 12.19 -6.62
C VAL A 98 0.39 10.92 -7.22
N ALA A 99 1.08 10.23 -8.13
CA ALA A 99 0.58 8.98 -8.69
C ALA A 99 0.38 7.86 -7.65
N CYS A 100 1.15 7.88 -6.56
CA CYS A 100 1.04 6.90 -5.47
C CYS A 100 -0.08 7.22 -4.47
N LEU A 101 -0.52 8.49 -4.38
CA LEU A 101 -1.52 8.92 -3.39
C LEU A 101 -2.87 8.21 -3.48
N PRO A 102 -3.46 7.95 -4.67
CA PRO A 102 -4.71 7.22 -4.78
C PRO A 102 -4.63 5.83 -4.13
N MET A 103 -3.50 5.13 -4.29
CA MET A 103 -3.31 3.83 -3.66
C MET A 103 -3.05 3.96 -2.16
N ALA A 104 -2.24 4.94 -1.75
CA ALA A 104 -1.93 5.17 -0.33
C ALA A 104 -3.21 5.46 0.49
N LEU A 105 -4.04 6.39 0.01
CA LEU A 105 -5.26 6.80 0.71
C LEU A 105 -6.43 5.85 0.43
N GLY A 106 -6.64 5.50 -0.84
CA GLY A 106 -7.72 4.60 -1.24
C GLY A 106 -7.55 3.21 -0.65
N GLY A 107 -6.34 2.65 -0.67
CA GLY A 107 -6.02 1.36 -0.06
C GLY A 107 -6.22 1.37 1.45
N TRP A 108 -5.78 2.45 2.11
CA TRP A 108 -5.98 2.61 3.55
C TRP A 108 -7.46 2.63 3.93
N ILE A 109 -8.24 3.51 3.31
CA ILE A 109 -9.65 3.74 3.66
C ILE A 109 -10.50 2.52 3.27
N SER A 110 -10.31 1.99 2.06
CA SER A 110 -11.10 0.85 1.56
C SER A 110 -10.84 -0.42 2.35
N ALA A 111 -9.61 -0.68 2.80
CA ALA A 111 -9.31 -1.85 3.63
C ALA A 111 -10.10 -1.82 4.93
N ILE A 112 -10.15 -0.65 5.58
CA ILE A 112 -10.90 -0.49 6.84
C ILE A 112 -12.41 -0.64 6.59
N ALA A 113 -12.91 -0.16 5.46
CA ALA A 113 -14.33 -0.30 5.11
C ALA A 113 -14.73 -1.74 4.72
N GLN A 114 -13.76 -2.59 4.35
CA GLN A 114 -13.96 -4.00 4.01
C GLN A 114 -13.86 -4.94 5.21
N GLY A 115 -13.17 -4.50 6.27
CA GLY A 115 -13.07 -5.23 7.54
C GLY A 115 -14.33 -5.10 8.37
#